data_AF-A0AAW5KK42-F1
#
_entry.id   AF-A0AAW5KK42-F1
#
_cell.length_a   1.000
_cell.length_b   1.000
_cell.length_c   1.000
_cell.angle_alpha   90.00
_cell.angle_beta   90.00
_cell.angle_gamma   90.00
#
_symmetry.space_group_name_H-M   'P 1'
#
loop_
_entity.id
_entity.type
_entity.pdbx_description
1 polymer ?
#
loop_
_entity_poly.entity_id
_entity_poly.type
_entity_poly.pdbx_seq_one_letter_code
_entity_poly.pdbx_strand_id
1 'polypeptide(L)' 'MQTKEDIVFPDYPNSLLGAISSVLRHYGVQDTHATLPELDRALQNGPRNVVFMIFDGLGVDMLEHDLAPDDFFR' A
#
# COMPACT_ATOMS: atom_id res chain seq x y z
N MET A 1 34.49 18.70 -0.78
CA MET A 1 33.41 19.12 -1.69
C MET A 1 32.15 18.49 -1.15
N GLN A 2 31.23 19.27 -0.57
CA GLN A 2 30.04 18.73 0.08
C GLN A 2 28.95 18.58 -0.98
N THR A 3 28.56 17.34 -1.29
CA THR A 3 27.48 17.04 -2.22
C THR A 3 26.17 17.58 -1.65
N LYS A 4 25.47 18.38 -2.44
CA LYS A 4 24.12 18.84 -2.13
C LYS A 4 23.21 17.60 -2.25
N GLU A 5 22.70 17.12 -1.13
CA GLU A 5 21.76 15.99 -1.10
C GLU A 5 20.44 16.42 -1.74
N ASP A 6 19.92 15.61 -2.66
CA ASP A 6 18.60 15.84 -3.25
C ASP A 6 17.52 15.44 -2.24
N ILE A 7 16.55 16.34 -2.02
CA ILE A 7 15.41 16.05 -1.15
C ILE A 7 14.48 15.10 -1.89
N VAL A 8 14.38 13.86 -1.42
CA VAL A 8 13.42 12.87 -1.91
C VAL A 8 12.12 12.98 -1.11
N PHE A 9 11.01 13.23 -1.81
CA PHE A 9 9.69 13.24 -1.19
C PHE A 9 9.08 11.82 -1.18
N PRO A 10 8.26 11.47 -0.18
CA PRO A 10 7.52 10.22 -0.20
C PRO A 10 6.59 10.12 -1.41
N ASP A 11 6.51 8.92 -1.99
CA ASP A 11 5.51 8.60 -3.02
C ASP A 11 4.14 8.38 -2.36
N TYR A 12 3.50 9.48 -1.96
CA TYR A 12 2.18 9.43 -1.33
C TYR A 12 1.10 8.74 -2.17
N PRO A 13 1.06 8.90 -3.51
CA PRO A 13 0.16 8.12 -4.37
C PRO A 13 0.30 6.60 -4.19
N ASN A 14 1.53 6.08 -4.04
CA ASN A 14 1.80 4.65 -3.84
C ASN A 14 2.17 4.34 -2.38
N SER A 15 1.30 4.75 -1.45
CA SER A 15 1.54 4.58 -0.01
C SER A 15 0.37 3.90 0.72
N LEU A 16 0.65 3.47 1.95
CA LEU A 16 -0.37 2.90 2.85
C LEU A 16 -1.54 3.86 3.09
N LEU A 17 -1.31 5.18 3.03
CA LEU A 17 -2.38 6.17 3.16
C LEU A 17 -3.42 6.05 2.04
N GLY A 18 -2.99 5.68 0.83
CA GLY A 18 -3.90 5.43 -0.29
C GLY A 18 -4.71 4.17 -0.09
N ALA A 19 -4.10 3.11 0.46
CA ALA A 19 -4.82 1.88 0.79
C ALA A 19 -5.94 2.15 1.83
N ILE A 20 -5.63 2.86 2.91
CA ILE A 20 -6.63 3.23 3.93
C ILE A 20 -7.72 4.13 3.35
N SER A 21 -7.36 5.12 2.53
CA SER A 21 -8.34 6.01 1.87
C SER A 21 -9.31 5.22 0.98
N SER A 22 -8.84 4.18 0.30
CA SER A 22 -9.68 3.32 -0.55
C SER A 22 -10.72 2.57 0.27
N VAL A 23 -10.31 2.04 1.43
CA VAL A 23 -11.20 1.35 2.37
C VAL A 23 -12.23 2.33 2.97
N LEU A 24 -11.81 3.52 3.38
CA LEU A 24 -12.72 4.54 3.91
C LEU A 24 -13.79 4.93 2.88
N ARG A 25 -13.35 5.18 1.64
CA ARG A 25 -14.25 5.55 0.54
C ARG A 25 -15.25 4.45 0.20
N HIS A 26 -14.82 3.18 0.21
CA HIS A 26 -15.71 2.03 0.02
C HIS A 26 -16.86 2.00 1.04
N TYR A 27 -16.61 2.43 2.28
CA TYR A 27 -17.62 2.54 3.32
C TYR A 27 -18.34 3.90 3.36
N GLY A 28 -18.11 4.78 2.38
CA GLY A 28 -18.73 6.10 2.31
C GLY A 28 -18.22 7.10 3.37
N VAL A 29 -17.06 6.82 3.96
CA VAL A 29 -16.39 7.72 4.92
C VAL A 29 -15.52 8.71 4.15
N GLN A 30 -15.50 9.97 4.59
CA GLN A 30 -14.66 11.00 3.98
C GLN A 30 -13.18 10.67 4.14
N ASP A 31 -12.44 10.65 3.03
CA ASP A 31 -10.99 10.50 2.98
C ASP A 31 -10.27 11.85 2.79
N THR A 32 -8.98 11.89 3.10
CA THR A 32 -8.13 13.11 3.03
C THR A 32 -6.95 12.98 2.07
N HIS A 33 -6.77 11.80 1.46
CA HIS A 33 -5.65 11.47 0.59
C HIS A 33 -6.17 10.78 -0.68
N ALA A 34 -5.35 10.75 -1.74
CA ALA A 34 -5.67 9.98 -2.93
C ALA A 34 -5.84 8.49 -2.58
N THR A 35 -6.73 7.78 -3.27
CA THR A 35 -6.93 6.34 -3.12
C THR A 35 -5.90 5.55 -3.93
N LEU A 36 -5.80 4.25 -3.64
CA LEU A 36 -4.96 3.30 -4.36
C LEU A 36 -5.83 2.63 -5.45
N PRO A 37 -5.61 2.93 -6.75
CA PRO A 37 -6.49 2.48 -7.82
C PRO A 37 -6.69 0.95 -7.92
N GLU A 38 -5.65 0.19 -7.57
CA GLU A 38 -5.66 -1.27 -7.55
C GLU A 38 -6.63 -1.80 -6.49
N LEU A 39 -6.62 -1.17 -5.30
CA LEU A 39 -7.51 -1.55 -4.21
C LEU A 39 -8.94 -1.07 -4.47
N ASP A 40 -9.12 0.13 -5.02
CA ASP A 40 -10.43 0.61 -5.47
C ASP A 40 -11.07 -0.40 -6.44
N ARG A 41 -10.29 -0.91 -7.42
CA ARG A 41 -10.75 -1.92 -8.37
C ARG A 41 -11.15 -3.24 -7.68
N ALA A 42 -10.39 -3.70 -6.69
CA ALA A 42 -10.73 -4.90 -5.93
C ALA A 42 -12.03 -4.71 -5.10
N LEU A 43 -12.31 -3.49 -4.63
CA LEU A 43 -13.49 -3.14 -3.84
C LEU A 43 -14.73 -2.83 -4.69
N GLN A 44 -14.61 -2.66 -6.01
CA GLN A 44 -15.73 -2.31 -6.92
C GLN A 44 -16.93 -3.27 -6.85
N ASN A 45 -16.71 -4.54 -6.51
CA ASN A 45 -17.79 -5.52 -6.36
C ASN A 45 -18.67 -5.27 -5.11
N GLY A 46 -18.37 -4.24 -4.32
CA GLY A 46 -19.19 -3.85 -3.18
C GLY A 46 -19.19 -4.87 -2.03
N PRO A 47 -18.07 -5.53 -1.66
CA PRO A 47 -18.09 -6.50 -0.56
C PRO A 47 -18.54 -5.82 0.74
N ARG A 48 -19.51 -6.44 1.43
CA ARG A 48 -19.95 -5.94 2.74
C ARG A 48 -18.80 -5.95 3.76
N ASN A 49 -18.07 -7.07 3.81
CA ASN A 49 -17.00 -7.28 4.77
C ASN A 49 -15.66 -7.25 4.04
N VAL A 50 -14.77 -6.38 4.50
CA VAL A 50 -13.39 -6.27 4.02
C VAL A 50 -12.47 -6.68 5.15
N VAL A 51 -11.63 -7.70 4.92
CA VAL A 51 -10.55 -8.09 5.84
C VAL A 51 -9.27 -7.47 5.32
N PHE A 52 -8.80 -6.41 5.99
CA PHE A 52 -7.54 -5.74 5.65
C PHE A 52 -6.42 -6.26 6.53
N MET A 53 -5.45 -6.96 5.93
CA MET A 53 -4.31 -7.55 6.63
C MET A 53 -3.06 -6.70 6.34
N ILE A 54 -2.44 -6.19 7.39
CA ILE A 54 -1.15 -5.48 7.32
C ILE A 54 -0.09 -6.41 7.88
N PHE A 55 0.91 -6.72 7.07
CA PHE A 55 2.05 -7.51 7.49
C PHE A 55 3.24 -6.57 7.70
N ASP A 56 3.60 -6.34 8.96
CA ASP A 56 4.77 -5.55 9.32
C ASP A 56 6.04 -6.39 9.15
N GLY A 57 7.14 -5.75 8.72
CA GLY A 57 8.42 -6.42 8.53
C GLY A 57 8.56 -7.27 7.25
N LEU A 58 7.57 -7.30 6.35
CA LEU A 58 7.68 -7.90 5.01
C LEU A 58 8.30 -6.93 3.98
N GLY A 59 9.45 -6.33 4.33
CA GLY A 59 10.20 -5.50 3.38
C GLY A 59 10.79 -6.34 2.25
N VAL A 60 10.98 -5.74 1.07
CA VAL A 60 11.52 -6.42 -0.13
C VAL A 60 12.81 -7.18 0.16
N ASP A 61 13.73 -6.57 0.91
CA ASP A 61 15.01 -7.19 1.28
C ASP A 61 14.83 -8.50 2.07
N MET A 62 13.89 -8.50 3.02
CA MET A 62 13.58 -9.69 3.82
C MET A 62 12.93 -10.78 2.95
N LEU A 63 12.00 -10.40 2.09
CA LEU A 63 11.34 -11.33 1.17
C LEU A 63 12.33 -11.95 0.17
N GLU A 64 13.25 -11.16 -0.37
CA GLU A 64 14.23 -11.64 -1.36
C GLU A 64 15.32 -12.53 -0.75
N HIS A 65 15.73 -12.24 0.48
CA HIS A 65 16.75 -13.02 1.20
C HIS A 65 16.20 -14.34 1.74
N ASP A 66 15.02 -14.31 2.37
CA ASP A 66 14.51 -15.45 3.17
C ASP A 66 13.54 -16.37 2.42
N LEU A 67 13.00 -15.96 1.27
CA LEU A 67 12.00 -16.74 0.52
C LEU A 67 12.52 -17.22 -0.84
N ALA A 68 12.09 -18.40 -1.27
CA ALA A 68 12.32 -18.90 -2.62
C ALA A 68 11.47 -18.12 -3.64
N PRO A 69 11.90 -17.98 -4.91
CA PRO A 69 11.20 -17.17 -5.93
C PRO A 69 9.73 -17.56 -6.16
N ASP A 70 9.35 -18.76 -5.78
CA ASP A 70 8.04 -19.38 -5.94
C ASP A 70 7.26 -19.51 -4.62
N ASP A 71 7.79 -18.98 -3.50
CA ASP A 71 7.06 -18.89 -2.25
C ASP A 71 5.91 -17.88 -2.33
N PHE A 72 4.82 -18.13 -1.59
CA PHE A 72 3.57 -17.36 -1.69
C PHE A 72 3.70 -15.83 -1.56
N PHE A 73 4.68 -15.35 -0.79
CA PHE A 73 4.90 -13.92 -0.54
C PHE A 73 6.04 -13.31 -1.40
N ARG A 74 6.64 -14.06 -2.33
CA ARG A 74 7.70 -13.58 -3.22
C ARG A 74 7.21 -13.26 -4.63
#